data_AF-A0A956VP32-F1
#
_entry.id   AF-A0A956VP32-F1
#
_cell.length_a   1.000
_cell.length_b   1.000
_cell.length_c   1.000
_cell.angle_alpha   90.00
_cell.angle_beta   90.00
_cell.angle_gamma   90.00
#
_symmetry.space_group_name_H-M   'P 1'
#
loop_
_entity.id
_entity.type
_entity.pdbx_description
1 polymer ?
#
loop_
_entity_poly.entity_id
_entity_poly.type
_entity_poly.pdbx_seq_one_letter_code
_entity_poly.pdbx_strand_id
1 'polypeptide(L)' 'MSDVSGQTTMTMSDVAMVGSRAPRHDARDKVHGITRYADDVALVGMLHAKVVRSAHACARLVSVDISRA' A
#
# COMPACT_ATOMS: atom_id res chain seq x y z
N MET A 1 -19.32 29.22 -36.42
CA MET A 1 -19.82 27.84 -36.20
C MET A 1 -18.88 26.90 -36.92
N SER A 2 -17.82 26.48 -36.23
CA SER A 2 -16.84 25.49 -36.69
C SER A 2 -16.05 25.05 -35.47
N ASP A 3 -16.73 24.25 -34.66
CA ASP A 3 -16.21 23.55 -33.49
C ASP A 3 -15.11 22.54 -33.87
N VAL A 4 -14.11 22.48 -32.99
CA VAL A 4 -13.42 21.29 -32.47
C VAL A 4 -12.89 20.26 -33.49
N SER A 5 -11.57 20.22 -33.66
CA SER A 5 -10.85 18.94 -33.68
C SER A 5 -9.36 19.14 -33.34
N GLY A 6 -9.08 19.26 -32.04
CA GLY A 6 -7.74 19.04 -31.51
C GLY A 6 -7.45 17.55 -31.52
N GLN A 7 -6.93 17.04 -32.64
CA GLN A 7 -6.61 15.63 -32.78
C GLN A 7 -5.20 15.38 -32.25
N THR A 8 -5.09 15.07 -30.96
CA THR A 8 -3.87 14.54 -30.35
C THR A 8 -3.53 13.22 -31.03
N THR A 9 -2.49 13.23 -31.86
CA THR A 9 -1.91 12.03 -32.45
C THR A 9 -1.15 11.28 -31.36
N MET A 10 -1.78 10.26 -30.77
CA MET A 10 -1.10 9.31 -29.89
C MET A 10 -0.12 8.50 -30.75
N THR A 11 1.18 8.70 -30.52
CA THR A 11 2.24 7.90 -31.15
C THR A 11 2.14 6.44 -30.67
N MET A 12 2.30 5.45 -31.57
CA MET A 12 2.24 4.01 -31.25
C MET A 12 3.16 3.56 -30.09
N SER A 13 4.16 4.37 -29.74
CA SER A 13 5.03 4.18 -28.57
C SER A 13 4.30 4.25 -27.22
N ASP A 14 3.16 4.94 -27.13
CA ASP A 14 2.39 5.04 -25.87
C ASP A 14 1.59 3.77 -25.54
N VAL A 15 1.34 2.90 -26.52
CA VAL A 15 0.51 1.69 -26.36
C VAL A 15 1.36 0.41 -26.24
N ALA A 16 2.67 0.50 -26.46
CA ALA A 16 3.58 -0.66 -26.52
C ALA A 16 3.72 -1.44 -25.19
N MET A 17 3.36 -0.82 -24.06
CA MET A 17 3.52 -1.42 -22.74
C MET A 17 2.35 -2.30 -22.31
N VAL A 18 1.14 -2.05 -22.82
CA VAL A 18 -0.07 -2.79 -22.43
C VAL A 18 -0.02 -4.20 -22.99
N GLY A 19 0.01 -5.22 -22.12
CA GLY A 19 0.10 -6.64 -22.50
C GLY A 19 1.53 -7.18 -22.69
N SER A 20 2.55 -6.32 -22.57
CA SER A 20 3.95 -6.74 -22.63
C SER A 20 4.46 -7.26 -21.27
N ARG A 21 5.54 -8.05 -21.27
CA ARG A 21 6.25 -8.49 -20.04
C ARG A 21 7.15 -7.38 -19.49
N ALA A 22 6.56 -6.22 -19.19
CA ALA A 22 7.31 -5.11 -18.62
C ALA A 22 7.78 -5.46 -17.19
N PRO A 23 9.04 -5.16 -16.82
CA PRO A 23 9.50 -5.31 -15.44
C PRO A 23 8.72 -4.35 -14.55
N ARG A 24 8.26 -4.84 -13.40
CA ARG A 24 7.56 -4.02 -12.40
C ARG A 24 8.54 -3.00 -11.82
N HIS A 25 8.15 -1.73 -11.76
CA HIS A 25 9.04 -0.62 -11.37
C HIS A 25 9.69 -0.81 -9.99
N ASP A 26 8.95 -1.39 -9.04
CA ASP A 26 9.36 -1.66 -7.65
C ASP A 26 10.00 -3.05 -7.46
N ALA A 27 10.08 -3.88 -8.51
CA ALA A 27 10.57 -5.26 -8.37
C ALA A 27 12.01 -5.29 -7.88
N ARG A 28 12.87 -4.43 -8.44
CA ARG A 28 14.28 -4.35 -8.08
C ARG A 28 14.46 -4.04 -6.60
N ASP A 29 13.80 -3.00 -6.10
CA ASP A 29 13.98 -2.57 -4.72
C ASP A 29 13.44 -3.59 -3.72
N LYS A 30 12.34 -4.27 -4.09
CA LYS A 30 11.75 -5.34 -3.28
C LYS A 30 12.65 -6.59 -3.21
N VAL A 31 13.28 -7.00 -4.33
CA VAL A 31 14.17 -8.18 -4.31
C VAL A 31 15.51 -7.89 -3.64
N HIS A 32 15.95 -6.63 -3.59
CA HIS A 32 17.19 -6.23 -2.92
C HIS A 32 16.99 -5.77 -1.46
N GLY A 33 15.77 -5.79 -0.93
CA GLY A 33 15.50 -5.36 0.45
C GLY A 33 15.69 -3.85 0.69
N ILE A 34 15.62 -3.04 -0.37
CA ILE A 34 15.79 -1.58 -0.28
C ILE A 34 14.44 -0.92 0.03
N THR A 35 13.34 -1.53 -0.41
CA THR A 35 11.99 -1.04 -0.15
C THR A 35 11.72 -1.03 1.35
N ARG A 36 11.42 0.16 1.89
CA ARG A 36 11.00 0.34 3.28
C ARG A 36 9.52 0.05 3.43
N TYR A 37 9.18 -0.85 4.34
CA TYR A 37 7.83 -1.14 4.79
C TYR A 37 7.53 -0.38 6.08
N ALA A 38 6.26 -0.34 6.48
CA ALA A 38 5.82 0.39 7.67
C ALA A 38 6.52 -0.08 8.96
N ASP A 39 6.89 -1.36 9.03
CA ASP A 39 7.58 -1.97 10.17
C ASP A 39 9.09 -1.61 10.21
N ASP A 40 9.67 -1.16 9.09
CA ASP A 40 11.08 -0.76 9.02
C ASP A 40 11.31 0.66 9.54
N VAL A 41 10.23 1.39 9.86
CA VAL A 41 10.29 2.79 10.29
C VAL A 41 10.48 2.85 11.80
N ALA A 42 11.63 3.35 12.24
CA ALA A 42 11.89 3.70 13.64
C ALA A 42 11.98 5.23 13.79
N LEU A 43 11.17 5.79 14.70
CA LEU A 43 11.16 7.22 15.02
C LEU A 43 11.56 7.42 16.49
N VAL A 44 12.26 8.52 16.78
CA VAL A 44 12.63 8.87 18.15
C VAL A 44 11.34 9.12 18.95
N GLY A 45 11.17 8.37 20.06
CA GLY A 45 9.96 8.44 20.89
C GLY A 45 8.78 7.60 20.40
N MET A 46 8.96 6.68 19.45
CA MET A 46 7.90 5.80 18.96
C MET A 46 7.37 4.87 20.07
N LEU A 47 6.06 4.92 20.33
CA LEU A 47 5.38 3.99 21.22
C LEU A 47 5.11 2.67 20.49
N HIS A 48 5.36 1.56 21.18
CA HIS A 48 5.08 0.22 20.69
C HIS A 48 3.79 -0.28 21.35
N ALA A 49 2.83 -0.74 20.55
CA ALA A 49 1.55 -1.24 21.03
C ALA A 49 1.43 -2.76 20.79
N LYS A 50 0.66 -3.43 21.64
CA LYS A 50 0.28 -4.83 21.47
C LYS A 50 -1.24 -4.94 21.45
N VAL A 51 -1.77 -5.62 20.43
CA VAL A 51 -3.21 -5.80 20.27
C VAL A 51 -3.66 -7.04 21.02
N VAL A 52 -4.57 -6.87 22.00
CA VAL A 52 -5.30 -7.98 22.62
C VAL A 52 -6.54 -8.25 21.78
N ARG A 53 -6.64 -9.45 21.20
CA ARG A 53 -7.78 -9.84 20.36
C ARG A 53 -8.78 -10.69 21.14
N SER A 54 -10.04 -10.67 20.69
CA SER A 54 -11.08 -11.55 21.22
C SER A 54 -10.69 -13.02 21.05
N ALA A 55 -10.91 -13.83 22.09
CA ALA A 55 -10.79 -15.30 22.01
C ALA A 55 -12.04 -15.95 21.38
N HIS A 56 -13.13 -15.20 21.21
CA HIS A 56 -14.40 -15.70 20.72
C HIS A 56 -14.74 -15.11 19.35
N ALA A 57 -15.22 -15.95 18.43
CA ALA A 57 -15.65 -15.53 17.09
C ALA A 57 -16.88 -14.61 17.12
N CYS A 58 -17.77 -14.81 18.10
CA CYS A 58 -18.91 -13.93 18.38
C CYS A 58 -19.15 -13.89 19.90
N ALA A 59 -19.06 -12.70 20.48
CA ALA A 59 -19.35 -12.45 21.88
C ALA A 59 -19.72 -10.99 22.08
N ARG A 60 -20.45 -10.69 23.16
CA ARG A 60 -20.71 -9.32 23.59
C ARG A 60 -19.61 -8.87 24.55
N LEU A 61 -18.95 -7.75 24.24
CA LEU A 61 -17.99 -7.12 25.16
C LEU A 61 -18.76 -6.54 26.36
N VAL A 62 -18.49 -7.04 27.57
CA VAL A 62 -19.15 -6.58 28.80
C VAL A 62 -18.29 -5.55 29.54
N SER A 63 -16.99 -5.81 29.63
CA SER A 63 -16.02 -4.95 30.31
C SER A 63 -14.61 -5.22 29.80
N VAL A 64 -13.69 -4.30 30.08
CA VAL A 64 -12.25 -4.41 29.81
C VAL A 64 -11.53 -4.01 31.11
N ASP A 65 -10.79 -4.94 31.71
CA ASP A 65 -9.95 -4.68 32.88
C ASP A 65 -8.51 -4.41 32.43
N ILE A 66 -8.01 -3.22 32.72
CA ILE A 66 -6.66 -2.75 32.39
C ILE A 66 -5.78 -2.53 33.64
N SER A 67 -6.19 -3.03 34.81
CA SER A 67 -5.46 -2.80 36.08
C SER A 67 -4.03 -3.34 36.11
N ARG A 68 -3.72 -4.31 35.24
CA ARG A 68 -2.39 -4.95 35.11
C ARG A 68 -1.69 -4.63 33.79
N ALA A 69 -2.24 -3.70 33.01
CA ALA A 69 -1.69 -3.31 31.71
C ALA A 69 -0.32 -2.63 31.86
#